data_AF-A0A6G9QIL9-F1
#
_entry.id   AF-A0A6G9QIL9-F1
#
_cell.length_a   1.000
_cell.length_b   1.000
_cell.length_c   1.000
_cell.angle_alpha   90.00
_cell.angle_beta   90.00
_cell.angle_gamma   90.00
#
_symmetry.space_group_name_H-M   'P 1'
#
loop_
_entity.id
_entity.type
_entity.pdbx_description
1 polymer ?
#
loop_
_entity_poly.entity_id
_entity_poly.type
_entity_poly.pdbx_seq_one_letter_code
_entity_poly.pdbx_strand_id
1 'polypeptide(L)'
;MQIRLAIQADLKPLCHLLDLYRQEQGYESDLAACFNFLNQRLAEKDSIIFLAIDELGIVGFVQIYPAYCSLMLNTSWKCADLYVLPAYRQQGIADEMLTKAKMIAQTANIDLMLIDN
;
A
#
# COMPACT_ATOMS: atom_id res chain seq x y z
N MET A 1 12.49 6.83 -10.28
CA MET A 1 11.44 6.28 -9.40
C MET A 1 12.07 5.88 -8.07
N GLN A 2 11.53 6.36 -6.95
CA GLN A 2 11.95 5.97 -5.61
C GLN A 2 10.82 5.14 -4.96
N ILE A 3 11.16 3.96 -4.44
CA ILE A 3 10.24 3.15 -3.65
C ILE A 3 10.65 3.21 -2.18
N ARG A 4 9.75 3.61 -1.28
CA ARG A 4 10.00 3.64 0.17
C ARG A 4 8.74 3.42 0.99
N LEU A 5 8.91 3.14 2.29
CA LEU A 5 7.79 3.11 3.23
C LEU A 5 7.19 4.51 3.40
N ALA A 6 5.87 4.55 3.58
CA ALA A 6 5.15 5.76 3.94
C ALA A 6 5.52 6.21 5.37
N ILE A 7 5.55 7.52 5.55
CA ILE A 7 5.72 8.18 6.85
C ILE A 7 4.57 9.15 7.08
N GLN A 8 4.45 9.68 8.31
CA GLN A 8 3.37 10.60 8.68
C GLN A 8 3.26 11.83 7.75
N ALA A 9 4.39 12.32 7.22
CA ALA A 9 4.41 13.46 6.30
C ALA A 9 3.73 13.16 4.94
N ASP A 10 3.63 11.89 4.55
CA ASP A 10 3.01 11.47 3.30
C ASP A 10 1.48 11.39 3.39
N LEU A 11 0.90 11.54 4.59
CA LEU A 11 -0.50 11.24 4.85
C LEU A 11 -1.47 12.02 3.94
N LYS A 12 -1.21 13.31 3.71
CA LYS A 12 -2.06 14.14 2.84
C LYS A 12 -2.01 13.69 1.38
N PRO A 13 -0.84 13.61 0.70
CA PRO A 13 -0.79 13.15 -0.68
C PRO A 13 -1.24 11.69 -0.83
N LEU A 14 -0.94 10.81 0.12
CA LEU A 14 -1.40 9.42 0.11
C LEU A 14 -2.93 9.31 0.22
N CYS A 15 -3.57 10.16 1.03
CA CYS A 15 -5.03 10.22 1.14
C CYS A 15 -5.70 10.48 -0.22
N HIS A 16 -5.15 11.38 -1.02
CA HIS A 16 -5.67 11.63 -2.38
C HIS A 16 -5.54 10.39 -3.27
N LEU A 17 -4.44 9.65 -3.20
CA LEU A 17 -4.27 8.42 -3.98
C LEU A 17 -5.22 7.32 -3.51
N LEU A 18 -5.42 7.15 -2.20
CA LEU A 18 -6.38 6.16 -1.67
C LEU A 18 -7.81 6.50 -2.10
N ASP A 19 -8.17 7.78 -2.10
CA ASP A 19 -9.48 8.23 -2.55
C ASP A 19 -9.69 7.97 -4.05
N LEU A 20 -8.69 8.22 -4.89
CA LEU A 20 -8.73 7.87 -6.32
C LEU A 20 -8.88 6.37 -6.52
N TYR A 21 -8.10 5.56 -5.79
CA TYR A 21 -8.23 4.10 -5.81
C TYR A 21 -9.67 3.67 -5.49
N ARG A 22 -10.26 4.19 -4.41
CA ARG A 22 -11.65 3.89 -4.02
C ARG A 22 -12.66 4.31 -5.09
N GLN A 23 -12.47 5.48 -5.70
CA GLN A 23 -13.34 5.95 -6.78
C GLN A 23 -13.28 5.03 -8.01
N GLU A 24 -12.10 4.52 -8.38
CA GLU A 24 -11.96 3.54 -9.47
C GLU A 24 -12.62 2.19 -9.16
N GLN A 25 -12.83 1.88 -7.87
CA GLN A 25 -13.61 0.72 -7.41
C GLN A 25 -15.12 1.02 -7.25
N GLY A 26 -15.58 2.21 -7.65
CA GLY A 26 -17.00 2.59 -7.64
C GLY A 26 -17.51 3.20 -6.33
N TYR A 27 -16.63 3.54 -5.39
CA TYR A 27 -17.01 4.25 -4.16
C TYR A 27 -17.03 5.77 -4.38
N GLU A 28 -17.87 6.47 -3.61
CA GLU A 28 -17.85 7.94 -3.59
C GLU A 28 -16.55 8.49 -2.95
N SER A 29 -16.13 9.67 -3.40
CA SER A 29 -14.98 10.39 -2.82
C SER A 29 -15.28 10.77 -1.37
N ASP A 30 -14.36 10.43 -0.47
CA ASP A 30 -14.38 10.86 0.93
C ASP A 30 -12.95 10.96 1.47
N LEU A 31 -12.34 12.12 1.22
CA LEU A 31 -10.99 12.44 1.68
C LEU A 31 -10.86 12.45 3.21
N ALA A 32 -11.92 12.80 3.94
CA ALA A 32 -11.87 12.82 5.40
C ALA A 32 -11.77 11.38 5.94
N ALA A 33 -12.57 10.46 5.39
CA ALA A 33 -12.49 9.05 5.73
C ALA A 33 -11.13 8.44 5.33
N CYS A 34 -10.62 8.72 4.13
CA CYS A 34 -9.30 8.25 3.69
C CYS A 34 -8.18 8.76 4.62
N PHE A 35 -8.21 10.03 5.00
CA PHE A 35 -7.24 10.61 5.93
C PHE A 35 -7.29 9.93 7.29
N ASN A 36 -8.49 9.81 7.89
CA ASN A 36 -8.66 9.20 9.20
C ASN A 36 -8.21 7.73 9.19
N PHE A 37 -8.58 7.00 8.15
CA PHE A 37 -8.17 5.62 7.96
C PHE A 37 -6.65 5.48 7.91
N LEU A 38 -5.98 6.17 6.97
CA LEU A 38 -4.52 6.09 6.82
C LEU A 38 -3.77 6.59 8.06
N ASN A 39 -4.27 7.65 8.71
CA ASN A 39 -3.68 8.18 9.93
C ASN A 39 -3.70 7.13 11.04
N GLN A 40 -4.82 6.44 11.21
CA GLN A 40 -4.93 5.35 12.18
C GLN A 40 -3.97 4.20 11.83
N ARG A 41 -3.93 3.78 10.57
CA ARG A 41 -3.05 2.69 10.11
C ARG A 41 -1.56 2.99 10.36
N LEU A 42 -1.12 4.23 10.09
CA LEU A 42 0.25 4.66 10.35
C LEU A 42 0.56 4.77 11.84
N ALA A 43 -0.39 5.27 12.64
CA ALA A 43 -0.22 5.42 14.09
C ALA A 43 -0.16 4.06 14.81
N GLU A 44 -1.03 3.13 14.43
CA GLU A 44 -1.11 1.78 15.02
C GLU A 44 -0.02 0.84 14.47
N LYS A 45 0.58 1.18 13.32
CA LYS A 45 1.58 0.34 12.62
C LYS A 45 1.03 -1.06 12.30
N ASP A 46 -0.27 -1.13 12.04
CA ASP A 46 -1.00 -2.36 11.75
C ASP A 46 -1.08 -2.66 10.24
N SER A 47 -0.50 -1.79 9.41
CA SER A 47 -0.26 -2.02 7.98
C SER A 47 1.09 -1.49 7.55
N ILE A 48 1.58 -2.04 6.44
CA ILE A 48 2.83 -1.65 5.79
C ILE A 48 2.45 -1.02 4.46
N ILE A 49 2.80 0.25 4.29
CA ILE A 49 2.47 1.02 3.09
C ILE A 49 3.76 1.36 2.37
N PHE A 50 3.93 0.88 1.15
CA PHE A 50 4.98 1.34 0.24
C PHE A 50 4.43 2.39 -0.71
N LEU A 51 5.27 3.37 -1.02
CA LEU A 51 5.00 4.45 -1.95
C LEU A 51 5.95 4.36 -3.14
N ALA A 52 5.42 4.61 -4.33
CA ALA A 52 6.19 4.95 -5.51
C ALA A 52 6.20 6.48 -5.66
N ILE A 53 7.40 7.05 -5.73
CA ILE A 53 7.62 8.50 -5.72
C ILE A 53 8.47 8.88 -6.92
N ASP A 54 8.00 9.86 -7.68
CA ASP A 54 8.74 10.48 -8.77
C ASP A 54 9.06 11.96 -8.44
N GLU A 55 9.48 12.73 -9.45
CA GLU A 55 9.81 14.15 -9.27
C GLU A 55 8.59 15.03 -8.93
N LEU A 56 7.39 14.58 -9.27
CA LEU A 56 6.13 15.30 -9.05
C LEU A 56 5.43 14.91 -7.75
N GLY A 57 5.75 13.74 -7.19
CA GLY A 57 5.29 13.32 -5.87
C GLY A 57 4.98 11.83 -5.80
N ILE A 58 4.02 11.46 -4.95
CA ILE A 58 3.57 10.07 -4.83
C ILE A 58 2.70 9.72 -6.04
N VAL A 59 3.08 8.70 -6.78
CA VAL A 59 2.40 8.26 -8.02
C VAL A 59 1.76 6.88 -7.91
N GLY A 60 2.05 6.16 -6.83
CA GLY A 60 1.44 4.88 -6.53
C GLY A 60 1.67 4.47 -5.08
N PHE A 61 0.87 3.52 -4.61
CA PHE A 61 1.04 2.88 -3.32
C PHE A 61 0.67 1.41 -3.37
N VAL A 62 1.20 0.65 -2.41
CA VAL A 62 0.67 -0.65 -2.02
C VAL A 62 0.52 -0.70 -0.50
N GLN A 63 -0.61 -1.19 -0.03
CA GLN A 63 -0.91 -1.36 1.39
C GLN A 63 -1.07 -2.85 1.72
N ILE A 64 -0.31 -3.29 2.71
CA ILE A 64 -0.15 -4.68 3.10
C ILE A 64 -0.52 -4.82 4.58
N TYR A 65 -1.30 -5.84 4.91
CA TYR A 65 -1.70 -6.14 6.28
C TYR A 65 -1.05 -7.44 6.77
N PRO A 66 -0.48 -7.47 7.99
CA PRO A 66 -0.17 -8.72 8.67
C PRO A 66 -1.44 -9.56 8.87
N ALA A 67 -1.32 -10.85 8.63
CA ALA A 67 -2.35 -11.85 8.84
C ALA A 67 -1.74 -13.01 9.64
N TYR A 68 -2.57 -13.65 10.45
CA TYR A 68 -2.14 -14.71 11.36
C TYR A 68 -3.04 -15.92 11.19
N CYS A 69 -2.43 -17.11 11.06
CA CYS A 69 -3.16 -18.35 11.13
C CYS A 69 -2.87 -19.02 12.48
N SER A 70 -3.83 -19.00 13.39
CA SER A 70 -3.69 -19.64 14.71
C SER A 70 -3.63 -21.17 14.62
N LEU A 71 -4.21 -21.78 13.59
CA LEU A 71 -4.16 -23.23 13.37
C LEU A 71 -2.78 -23.70 12.90
N MET A 72 -2.13 -22.91 12.03
CA MET A 72 -0.81 -23.24 11.47
C MET A 72 0.35 -22.56 12.23
N LEU A 73 0.03 -21.75 13.23
CA LEU A 73 0.98 -20.98 14.06
C LEU A 73 1.97 -20.15 13.23
N ASN A 74 1.50 -19.56 12.14
CA ASN A 74 2.33 -18.77 11.23
C ASN A 74 1.76 -17.37 10.99
N THR A 75 2.63 -16.50 10.50
CA THR A 75 2.30 -15.14 10.07
C THR A 75 2.45 -15.07 8.56
N SER A 76 1.49 -14.45 7.88
CA SER A 76 1.58 -14.07 6.48
C SER A 76 1.28 -12.59 6.33
N TRP A 77 1.62 -12.02 5.19
CA TRP A 77 1.25 -10.67 4.79
C TRP A 77 0.28 -10.76 3.63
N LYS A 78 -0.74 -9.92 3.65
CA LYS A 78 -1.76 -9.83 2.61
C LYS A 78 -1.68 -8.46 1.95
N CYS A 79 -1.34 -8.42 0.67
CA CYS A 79 -1.46 -7.20 -0.14
C CYS A 79 -2.94 -6.92 -0.36
N ALA A 80 -3.47 -5.87 0.27
CA ALA A 80 -4.89 -5.53 0.20
C ALA A 80 -5.18 -4.53 -0.92
N ASP A 81 -4.40 -3.46 -0.97
CA ASP A 81 -4.65 -2.34 -1.87
C ASP A 81 -3.39 -2.08 -2.70
N LEU A 82 -3.54 -1.98 -4.02
CA LEU A 82 -2.46 -1.66 -4.94
C LEU A 82 -3.00 -0.66 -5.97
N TYR A 83 -2.32 0.47 -6.09
CA TYR A 83 -2.75 1.51 -7.00
C TYR A 83 -1.57 2.27 -7.58
N VAL A 84 -1.64 2.55 -8.88
CA VAL A 84 -0.71 3.42 -9.60
C VAL A 84 -1.57 4.37 -10.43
N LEU A 85 -1.24 5.67 -10.38
CA LEU A 85 -1.91 6.69 -11.18
C LEU A 85 -1.94 6.28 -12.66
N PRO A 86 -3.04 6.49 -13.39
CA PRO A 86 -3.17 6.06 -14.78
C PRO A 86 -2.00 6.44 -15.70
N ALA A 87 -1.48 7.67 -15.56
CA ALA A 87 -0.36 8.17 -16.35
C ALA A 87 0.98 7.42 -16.12
N TYR A 88 1.08 6.66 -15.02
CA TYR A 88 2.27 5.93 -14.59
C TYR A 88 2.12 4.40 -14.75
N ARG A 89 0.97 3.93 -15.25
CA ARG A 89 0.73 2.50 -15.48
C ARG A 89 1.57 1.96 -16.64
N GLN A 90 1.71 0.63 -16.68
CA GLN A 90 2.50 -0.11 -17.69
C GLN A 90 4.01 0.21 -17.70
N GLN A 91 4.51 0.85 -16.64
CA GLN A 91 5.93 1.17 -16.45
C GLN A 91 6.62 0.27 -15.41
N GLY A 92 5.98 -0.83 -14.99
CA GLY A 92 6.54 -1.76 -13.98
C GLY A 92 6.53 -1.26 -12.52
N ILE A 93 5.99 -0.08 -12.25
CA ILE A 93 6.01 0.55 -10.91
C ILE A 93 5.32 -0.31 -9.84
N ALA A 94 4.19 -0.95 -10.18
CA ALA A 94 3.50 -1.87 -9.28
C ALA A 94 4.40 -3.05 -8.90
N ASP A 95 5.09 -3.63 -9.89
CA ASP A 95 6.00 -4.76 -9.68
C ASP A 95 7.22 -4.35 -8.84
N GLU A 96 7.74 -3.13 -9.02
CA GLU A 96 8.83 -2.60 -8.18
C GLU A 96 8.41 -2.48 -6.71
N MET A 97 7.22 -1.93 -6.44
CA MET A 97 6.66 -1.85 -5.09
C MET A 97 6.46 -3.24 -4.48
N LEU A 98 5.84 -4.17 -5.21
CA LEU A 98 5.63 -5.54 -4.76
C LEU A 98 6.94 -6.29 -4.56
N THR A 99 7.94 -6.06 -5.40
CA THR A 99 9.27 -6.67 -5.25
C THR A 99 9.93 -6.21 -3.95
N LYS A 100 9.86 -4.91 -3.64
CA LYS A 100 10.37 -4.41 -2.35
C LYS A 100 9.61 -5.00 -1.16
N ALA A 101 8.29 -5.09 -1.24
CA ALA A 101 7.50 -5.75 -0.20
C ALA A 101 7.92 -7.21 0.00
N LYS A 102 8.07 -7.99 -1.09
CA LYS A 102 8.52 -9.39 -1.06
C LYS A 102 9.91 -9.52 -0.44
N MET A 103 10.85 -8.63 -0.75
CA MET A 103 12.20 -8.67 -0.16
C MET A 103 12.16 -8.46 1.36
N ILE A 104 11.33 -7.53 1.86
CA ILE A 104 11.19 -7.33 3.31
C ILE A 104 10.51 -8.54 3.96
N ALA A 105 9.43 -9.06 3.35
CA ALA A 105 8.73 -10.24 3.85
C ALA A 105 9.66 -11.46 3.96
N GLN A 106 10.46 -11.72 2.91
CA GLN A 106 11.46 -12.80 2.89
C GLN A 106 12.52 -12.64 3.98
N THR A 107 13.01 -11.42 4.20
CA THR A 107 13.99 -11.16 5.27
C THR A 107 13.41 -11.44 6.66
N ALA A 108 12.09 -11.31 6.81
CA ALA A 108 11.35 -11.64 8.03
C ALA A 108 10.84 -13.09 8.09
N ASN A 109 11.11 -13.94 7.09
CA ASN A 109 10.53 -15.27 6.93
C ASN A 109 8.98 -15.27 6.93
N ILE A 110 8.39 -14.27 6.26
CA ILE A 110 6.94 -14.10 6.14
C ILE A 110 6.55 -14.27 4.67
N ASP A 111 5.47 -15.02 4.43
CA ASP A 111 4.90 -15.17 3.10
C ASP A 111 4.07 -13.93 2.72
N LEU A 112 4.29 -13.36 1.53
CA LEU A 112 3.42 -12.31 0.97
C LEU A 112 2.41 -12.91 0.00
N MET A 113 1.14 -12.86 0.38
CA MET A 113 -0.01 -13.24 -0.44
C MET A 113 -0.50 -12.02 -1.22
N LEU A 114 -0.51 -12.16 -2.55
CA LEU A 114 -1.19 -11.23 -3.44
C LEU A 114 -2.64 -11.68 -3.56
N ILE A 115 -3.59 -10.76 -3.43
CA ILE A 115 -4.98 -11.06 -3.71
C ILE A 115 -5.17 -10.89 -5.22
N ASP A 116 -5.69 -11.91 -5.87
CA ASP A 116 -6.26 -11.76 -7.21
C ASP A 116 -7.59 -11.00 -7.03
N ASN A 117 -7.62 -9.72 -7.42
CA ASN A 117 -8.88 -8.95 -7.53
C ASN A 117 -9.61 -9.30 -8.82
#